data_AF-A0A671QVK6-F1
#
_entry.id   AF-A0A671QVK6-F1
#
_cell.length_a   1.000
_cell.length_b   1.000
_cell.length_c   1.000
_cell.angle_alpha   90.00
_cell.angle_beta   90.00
_cell.angle_gamma   90.00
#
_symmetry.space_group_name_H-M   'P 1'
#
loop_
_entity.id
_entity.type
_entity.pdbx_description
1 polymer ?
#
loop_
_entity_poly.entity_id
_entity_poly.type
_entity_poly.pdbx_seq_one_letter_code
_entity_poly.pdbx_strand_id
1 'polypeptide(L)'
;ADFATEAASKADVHVEPHKKQLHVTLAYHFQSNHLASLEQLAKGVDITLGCDWQAVLLSRDIRFANHETLRVMYPYVPQNDDELELVPSDFIFMSSTEQATASEGWVYGTSMSTGLSGLLPENYVNRADECDTWILRPNQSRLPKRTLFVCRHGERMDVVFGKHWITQCFDAKGRYVRSNLNMPLSLPARIGGYRDYDKDCPITVFGSTQARLVGEALLESHTVVDFVYCSPSLRCVQTAYNILKGLQKDGKTKIRVEPGLFEWTKWVSGTSLPAWIPPADLAAANICVDTTYRPHIPISKLAVSESYETYISRISMWCPTGNTVLIVAHASSLEACTRQIQGLTPQNSKDFVQVVRKIPYLGFCACEEMGETGVWQLVDPPILPLTHGPNHSFNWREALLQD
;
A
#
# COMPACT_ATOMS: atom_id res chain seq x y z
N ALA A 1 -3.02 20.33 26.74
CA ALA A 1 -1.71 20.94 26.40
C ALA A 1 -1.99 22.14 25.51
N ASP A 2 -1.16 23.19 25.54
CA ASP A 2 -1.29 24.28 24.56
C ASP A 2 -1.00 23.72 23.16
N PHE A 3 -1.84 24.04 22.18
CA PHE A 3 -1.73 23.55 20.79
C PHE A 3 -0.34 23.75 20.23
N ALA A 4 0.31 24.87 20.55
CA ALA A 4 1.68 25.14 20.12
C ALA A 4 2.69 24.13 20.68
N THR A 5 2.52 23.71 21.94
CA THR A 5 3.36 22.68 22.58
C THR A 5 3.13 21.32 21.94
N GLU A 6 1.87 20.99 21.65
CA GLU A 6 1.53 19.72 21.04
C GLU A 6 2.00 19.64 19.58
N ALA A 7 1.83 20.70 18.80
CA ALA A 7 2.30 20.82 17.41
C ALA A 7 3.83 20.71 17.32
N ALA A 8 4.57 21.39 18.21
CA ALA A 8 6.02 21.26 18.28
C ALA A 8 6.44 19.82 18.62
N SER A 9 5.79 19.19 19.59
CA SER A 9 6.15 17.83 20.03
C SER A 9 5.82 16.74 19.00
N LYS A 10 4.73 16.89 18.24
CA LYS A 10 4.20 15.84 17.36
C LYS A 10 4.54 16.04 15.88
N ALA A 11 4.86 17.26 15.47
CA ALA A 11 5.06 17.60 14.06
C ALA A 11 6.34 18.40 13.78
N ASP A 12 7.14 18.74 14.80
CA ASP A 12 8.34 19.58 14.67
C ASP A 12 8.07 20.92 13.97
N VAL A 13 6.86 21.46 14.18
CA VAL A 13 6.42 22.75 13.61
C VAL A 13 6.36 23.78 14.73
N HIS A 14 7.03 24.91 14.50
CA HIS A 14 6.89 26.08 15.37
C HIS A 14 5.61 26.83 15.04
N VAL A 15 4.66 26.84 15.97
CA VAL A 15 3.39 27.56 15.83
C VAL A 15 3.40 28.75 16.78
N GLU A 16 3.29 29.97 16.25
CA GLU A 16 3.11 31.15 17.10
C GLU A 16 1.68 31.17 17.66
N PRO A 17 1.51 31.28 18.99
CA PRO A 17 0.18 31.35 19.59
C PRO A 17 -0.55 32.60 19.10
N HIS A 18 -1.76 32.42 18.56
CA HIS A 18 -2.59 33.52 18.10
C HIS A 18 -3.11 34.33 19.30
N LYS A 19 -2.61 35.55 19.47
CA LYS A 19 -2.92 36.41 20.64
C LYS A 19 -4.22 37.20 20.53
N LYS A 20 -4.93 37.11 19.40
CA LYS A 20 -6.21 37.79 19.22
C LYS A 20 -7.34 36.95 19.79
N GLN A 21 -8.36 37.62 20.32
CA GLN A 21 -9.59 36.98 20.76
C GLN A 21 -10.24 36.30 19.54
N LEU A 22 -10.35 34.98 19.58
CA LEU A 22 -11.05 34.22 18.55
C LEU A 22 -12.55 34.35 18.82
N HIS A 23 -13.30 34.82 17.82
CA HIS A 23 -14.76 34.81 17.86
C HIS A 23 -15.26 33.57 17.14
N VAL A 24 -16.14 32.80 17.80
CA VAL A 24 -16.84 31.68 17.16
C VAL A 24 -18.06 32.25 16.46
N THR A 25 -18.06 32.23 15.13
CA THR A 25 -19.24 32.59 14.32
C THR A 25 -20.09 31.32 14.14
N LEU A 26 -21.18 31.21 14.90
CA LEU A 26 -22.00 29.99 14.93
C LEU A 26 -22.96 29.82 13.73
N ALA A 27 -23.15 30.87 12.92
CA ALA A 27 -23.95 30.79 11.71
C ALA A 27 -23.65 31.98 10.79
N TYR A 28 -23.24 31.67 9.56
CA TYR A 28 -23.23 32.64 8.46
C TYR A 28 -24.64 32.67 7.86
N HIS A 29 -25.21 33.87 7.67
CA HIS A 29 -26.50 34.06 6.98
C HIS A 29 -27.69 33.20 7.48
N PHE A 30 -28.11 33.40 8.73
CA PHE A 30 -29.40 32.87 9.22
C PHE A 30 -30.50 33.94 9.12
N GLN A 31 -31.75 33.50 8.95
CA GLN A 31 -32.91 34.39 9.02
C GLN A 31 -33.03 34.99 10.43
N SER A 32 -33.33 36.29 10.54
CA SER A 32 -33.29 37.03 11.82
C SER A 32 -34.17 36.43 12.92
N ASN A 33 -35.22 35.69 12.55
CA ASN A 33 -36.09 34.95 13.48
C ASN A 33 -35.38 33.78 14.20
N HIS A 34 -34.26 33.26 13.67
CA HIS A 34 -33.50 32.18 14.31
C HIS A 34 -32.51 32.68 15.38
N LEU A 35 -32.30 34.01 15.50
CA LEU A 35 -31.31 34.60 16.42
C LEU A 35 -31.47 34.12 17.86
N ALA A 36 -32.69 34.24 18.42
CA ALA A 36 -32.95 33.92 19.81
C ALA A 36 -32.67 32.44 20.14
N SER A 37 -33.03 31.53 19.22
CA SER A 37 -32.77 30.09 19.36
C SER A 37 -31.28 29.78 19.29
N LEU A 38 -30.56 30.40 18.35
CA LEU A 38 -29.11 30.21 18.21
C LEU A 38 -28.34 30.74 19.44
N GLU A 39 -28.75 31.88 19.99
CA GLU A 39 -28.16 32.41 21.24
C GLU A 39 -28.38 31.47 22.44
N GLN A 40 -29.56 30.86 22.53
CA GLN A 40 -29.86 29.91 23.60
C GLN A 40 -29.02 28.63 23.47
N LEU A 41 -28.87 28.10 22.25
CA LEU A 41 -28.03 26.95 21.97
C LEU A 41 -26.55 27.25 22.24
N ALA A 42 -26.07 28.43 21.84
CA ALA A 42 -24.70 28.87 22.07
C ALA A 42 -24.34 28.92 23.57
N LYS A 43 -25.25 29.42 24.41
CA LYS A 43 -25.08 29.46 25.88
C LYS A 43 -25.08 28.08 26.53
N GLY A 44 -25.63 27.06 25.85
CA GLY A 44 -25.65 25.67 26.32
C GLY A 44 -24.37 24.88 26.01
N VAL A 45 -23.43 25.45 25.26
CA VAL A 45 -22.15 24.78 24.93
C VAL A 45 -21.25 24.78 26.16
N ASP A 46 -21.01 23.59 26.71
CA ASP A 46 -20.07 23.40 27.81
C ASP A 46 -18.62 23.47 27.30
N ILE A 47 -17.99 24.63 27.53
CA ILE A 47 -16.60 24.92 27.15
C ILE A 47 -15.55 24.20 28.01
N THR A 48 -15.97 23.46 29.05
CA THR A 48 -15.06 22.70 29.92
C THR A 48 -14.85 21.26 29.45
N LEU A 49 -15.69 20.77 28.55
CA LEU A 49 -15.51 19.48 27.88
C LEU A 49 -14.29 19.55 26.96
N GLY A 50 -13.42 18.54 27.02
CA GLY A 50 -12.31 18.41 26.08
C GLY A 50 -12.85 18.29 24.66
N CYS A 51 -12.27 19.05 23.73
CA CYS A 51 -12.57 18.95 22.30
C CYS A 51 -11.41 18.29 21.55
N ASP A 52 -11.75 17.38 20.64
CA ASP A 52 -10.80 16.85 19.67
C ASP A 52 -10.60 17.91 18.57
N TRP A 53 -9.38 18.42 18.45
CA TRP A 53 -9.04 19.38 17.40
C TRP A 53 -8.65 18.63 16.12
N GLN A 54 -9.36 18.89 15.02
CA GLN A 54 -8.97 18.42 13.69
C GLN A 54 -8.31 19.58 12.92
N ALA A 55 -7.01 19.45 12.65
CA ALA A 55 -6.33 20.35 11.72
C ALA A 55 -6.52 19.82 10.28
N VAL A 56 -7.15 20.63 9.43
CA VAL A 56 -7.31 20.34 7.99
C VAL A 56 -6.50 21.36 7.18
N LEU A 57 -5.74 20.87 6.20
CA LEU A 57 -5.07 21.73 5.22
C LEU A 57 -6.02 21.92 4.04
N LEU A 58 -6.64 23.09 3.98
CA LEU A 58 -7.47 23.50 2.86
C LEU A 58 -6.57 24.22 1.85
N SER A 59 -6.64 23.84 0.58
CA SER A 59 -5.96 24.56 -0.49
C SER A 59 -6.96 25.34 -1.31
N ARG A 60 -6.65 26.61 -1.56
CA ARG A 60 -7.39 27.49 -2.45
C ARG A 60 -6.52 27.87 -3.64
N ASP A 61 -7.15 28.15 -4.78
CA ASP A 61 -6.45 28.70 -5.93
C ASP A 61 -6.16 30.19 -5.68
N ILE A 62 -4.88 30.54 -5.60
CA ILE A 62 -4.43 31.90 -5.27
C ILE A 62 -4.85 32.93 -6.34
N ARG A 63 -5.12 32.49 -7.58
CA ARG A 63 -5.51 33.37 -8.69
C ARG A 63 -6.83 34.08 -8.41
N PHE A 64 -7.72 33.42 -7.65
CA PHE A 64 -9.06 33.91 -7.34
C PHE A 64 -9.19 34.45 -5.91
N ALA A 65 -8.08 34.65 -5.19
CA ALA A 65 -8.09 35.03 -3.77
C ALA A 65 -8.79 36.38 -3.44
N ASN A 66 -9.02 37.22 -4.45
CA ASN A 66 -9.72 38.50 -4.34
C ASN A 66 -11.02 38.54 -5.17
N HIS A 67 -11.54 37.39 -5.60
CA HIS A 67 -12.77 37.29 -6.41
C HIS A 67 -13.96 36.97 -5.50
N GLU A 68 -15.14 37.50 -5.83
CA GLU A 68 -16.37 37.06 -5.19
C GLU A 68 -16.71 35.64 -5.68
N THR A 69 -17.07 34.77 -4.75
CA THR A 69 -17.51 33.40 -5.06
C THR A 69 -19.02 33.38 -5.23
N LEU A 70 -19.49 32.87 -6.36
CA LEU A 70 -20.91 32.66 -6.65
C LEU A 70 -21.17 31.17 -6.86
N ARG A 71 -22.34 30.69 -6.46
CA ARG A 71 -22.82 29.33 -6.73
C ARG A 71 -23.91 29.36 -7.78
N VAL A 72 -23.81 28.47 -8.76
CA VAL A 72 -24.81 28.29 -9.81
C VAL A 72 -26.05 27.61 -9.24
N MET A 73 -27.20 28.29 -9.37
CA MET A 73 -28.50 27.82 -8.91
C MET A 73 -29.30 27.15 -10.03
N TYR A 74 -29.12 27.62 -11.28
CA TYR A 74 -29.88 27.17 -12.43
C TYR A 74 -28.97 26.92 -13.64
N PRO A 75 -29.28 25.94 -14.49
CA PRO A 75 -28.48 25.65 -15.68
C PRO A 75 -28.66 26.73 -16.75
N TYR A 76 -27.62 27.00 -17.54
CA TYR A 76 -27.67 27.96 -18.64
C TYR A 76 -26.81 27.48 -19.82
N VAL A 77 -27.38 27.56 -21.03
CA VAL A 77 -26.68 27.21 -22.28
C VAL A 77 -26.35 28.51 -23.02
N PRO A 78 -25.07 28.77 -23.32
CA PRO A 78 -24.63 29.97 -24.03
C PRO A 78 -25.38 30.17 -25.35
N GLN A 79 -25.78 31.40 -25.62
CA GLN A 79 -26.36 31.86 -26.88
C GLN A 79 -25.32 32.56 -27.77
N ASN A 80 -24.28 33.12 -27.16
CA ASN A 80 -23.17 33.80 -27.84
C ASN A 80 -21.81 33.21 -27.40
N ASP A 81 -20.77 33.45 -28.20
CA ASP A 81 -19.43 32.89 -27.98
C ASP A 81 -18.71 33.47 -26.74
N ASP A 82 -19.17 34.61 -26.22
CA ASP A 82 -18.64 35.27 -25.02
C ASP A 82 -19.36 34.86 -23.73
N GLU A 83 -20.40 34.03 -23.82
CA GLU A 83 -21.20 33.57 -22.68
C GLU A 83 -20.69 32.25 -22.08
N LEU A 84 -20.85 32.10 -20.77
CA LEU A 84 -20.39 30.96 -19.99
C LEU A 84 -21.52 29.94 -19.77
N GLU A 85 -21.25 28.67 -20.06
CA GLU A 85 -22.16 27.57 -19.72
C GLU A 85 -22.26 27.40 -18.20
N LEU A 86 -23.48 27.30 -17.68
CA LEU A 86 -23.72 27.15 -16.24
C LEU A 86 -24.26 25.75 -15.93
N VAL A 87 -23.58 25.09 -14.99
CA VAL A 87 -23.99 23.79 -14.44
C VAL A 87 -24.39 23.97 -12.96
N PRO A 88 -25.60 23.57 -12.54
CA PRO A 88 -26.05 23.71 -11.15
C PRO A 88 -25.06 23.12 -10.14
N SER A 89 -24.85 23.82 -9.04
CA SER A 89 -23.85 23.52 -8.00
C SER A 89 -22.37 23.73 -8.36
N ASP A 90 -22.05 24.20 -9.57
CA ASP A 90 -20.71 24.75 -9.85
C ASP A 90 -20.50 26.09 -9.13
N PHE A 91 -19.23 26.49 -8.99
CA PHE A 91 -18.84 27.79 -8.45
C PHE A 91 -18.22 28.67 -9.53
N ILE A 92 -18.54 29.96 -9.47
CA ILE A 92 -18.03 30.99 -10.37
C ILE A 92 -17.22 31.99 -9.55
N PHE A 93 -15.99 32.26 -9.99
CA PHE A 93 -15.15 33.32 -9.45
C PHE A 93 -15.36 34.61 -10.25
N MET A 94 -15.93 35.63 -9.60
CA MET A 94 -16.19 36.93 -10.21
C MET A 94 -15.15 37.97 -9.78
N SER A 95 -14.48 38.60 -10.73
CA SER A 95 -13.60 39.73 -10.46
C SER A 95 -14.41 41.03 -10.36
N SER A 96 -14.33 41.73 -9.24
CA SER A 96 -14.98 43.05 -9.09
C SER A 96 -14.48 44.08 -10.10
N THR A 97 -13.28 43.89 -10.66
CA THR A 97 -12.70 44.79 -11.68
C THR A 97 -13.34 44.56 -13.05
N GLU A 98 -13.61 43.30 -13.39
CA GLU A 98 -14.18 42.92 -14.69
C GLU A 98 -15.69 43.14 -14.72
N GLN A 99 -16.36 43.02 -13.56
CA GLN A 99 -17.78 43.36 -13.40
C GLN A 99 -18.09 44.81 -13.81
N ALA A 100 -17.14 45.74 -13.64
CA ALA A 100 -17.33 47.14 -14.06
C ALA A 100 -17.51 47.32 -15.58
N THR A 101 -17.17 46.29 -16.36
CA THR A 101 -17.32 46.28 -17.82
C THR A 101 -18.51 45.47 -18.31
N ALA A 102 -19.21 44.75 -17.40
CA ALA A 102 -20.37 43.94 -17.74
C ALA A 102 -21.62 44.81 -17.88
N SER A 103 -22.51 44.42 -18.80
CA SER A 103 -23.82 45.06 -18.96
C SER A 103 -24.74 44.73 -17.78
N GLU A 104 -25.73 45.57 -17.52
CA GLU A 104 -26.71 45.37 -16.46
C GLU A 104 -27.37 43.97 -16.55
N GLY A 105 -27.42 43.24 -15.44
CA GLY A 105 -27.96 41.88 -15.35
C GLY A 105 -27.00 40.76 -15.77
N TRP A 106 -25.77 41.09 -16.17
CA TRP A 106 -24.74 40.13 -16.53
C TRP A 106 -23.54 40.21 -15.59
N VAL A 107 -22.93 39.06 -15.37
CA VAL A 107 -21.73 38.89 -14.55
C VAL A 107 -20.64 38.26 -15.39
N TYR A 108 -19.41 38.79 -15.32
CA TYR A 108 -18.26 38.11 -15.91
C TYR A 108 -17.55 37.28 -14.84
N GLY A 109 -17.32 36.00 -15.11
CA GLY A 109 -16.67 35.12 -14.16
C GLY A 109 -16.05 33.87 -14.77
N THR A 110 -15.26 33.18 -13.96
CA THR A 110 -14.58 31.92 -14.32
C THR A 110 -15.22 30.75 -13.60
N SER A 111 -15.63 29.72 -14.34
CA SER A 111 -16.13 28.47 -13.77
C SER A 111 -15.02 27.68 -13.08
N MET A 112 -15.28 27.23 -11.86
CA MET A 112 -14.37 26.40 -11.08
C MET A 112 -14.18 25.02 -11.72
N SER A 113 -15.25 24.41 -12.24
CA SER A 113 -15.20 23.06 -12.81
C SER A 113 -14.53 22.99 -14.19
N THR A 114 -14.76 23.99 -15.05
CA THR A 114 -14.26 24.00 -16.43
C THR A 114 -13.02 24.88 -16.62
N GLY A 115 -12.80 25.85 -15.74
CA GLY A 115 -11.75 26.87 -15.89
C GLY A 115 -12.00 27.90 -16.99
N LEU A 116 -13.18 27.87 -17.64
CA LEU A 116 -13.56 28.81 -18.69
C LEU A 116 -14.13 30.10 -18.09
N SER A 117 -13.88 31.22 -18.77
CA SER A 117 -14.41 32.54 -18.39
C SER A 117 -15.37 33.05 -19.45
N GLY A 118 -16.44 33.71 -19.00
CA GLY A 118 -17.43 34.30 -19.89
C GLY A 118 -18.51 35.07 -19.12
N LEU A 119 -19.46 35.62 -19.85
CA LEU A 119 -20.63 36.30 -19.30
C LEU A 119 -21.72 35.30 -18.89
N LEU A 120 -22.34 35.54 -17.73
CA LEU A 120 -23.45 34.74 -17.21
C LEU A 120 -24.58 35.64 -16.66
N PRO A 121 -25.85 35.20 -16.69
CA PRO A 121 -26.94 35.96 -16.10
C PRO A 121 -26.83 36.04 -14.57
N GLU A 122 -26.91 37.25 -14.01
CA GLU A 122 -26.75 37.50 -12.57
C GLU A 122 -27.79 36.74 -11.73
N ASN A 123 -29.02 36.61 -12.23
CA ASN A 123 -30.12 35.95 -11.52
C ASN A 123 -30.02 34.42 -11.49
N TYR A 124 -29.00 33.82 -12.11
CA TYR A 124 -28.78 32.38 -12.15
C TYR A 124 -27.82 31.88 -11.06
N VAL A 125 -27.22 32.82 -10.32
CA VAL A 125 -26.22 32.56 -9.30
C VAL A 125 -26.59 33.23 -7.97
N ASN A 126 -26.07 32.70 -6.88
CA ASN A 126 -26.13 33.33 -5.56
C ASN A 126 -24.73 33.47 -4.99
N ARG A 127 -24.48 34.47 -4.15
CA ARG A 127 -23.22 34.53 -3.40
C ARG A 127 -23.03 33.26 -2.56
N ALA A 128 -21.81 32.73 -2.62
CA ALA A 128 -21.40 31.56 -1.85
C ALA A 128 -20.21 31.91 -0.95
N ASP A 129 -19.92 31.05 0.03
CA ASP A 129 -18.75 31.25 0.87
C ASP A 129 -17.49 30.92 0.07
N GLU A 130 -16.43 31.72 0.23
CA GLU A 130 -15.13 31.39 -0.36
C GLU A 130 -14.67 29.99 0.09
N CYS A 131 -14.97 29.61 1.34
CA CYS A 131 -14.62 28.31 1.92
C CYS A 131 -15.29 27.14 1.17
N ASP A 132 -16.42 27.35 0.49
CA ASP A 132 -17.09 26.31 -0.29
C ASP A 132 -16.25 25.88 -1.50
N THR A 133 -15.36 26.75 -1.98
CA THR A 133 -14.40 26.46 -3.06
C THR A 133 -13.06 25.94 -2.56
N TRP A 134 -12.83 25.96 -1.25
CA TRP A 134 -11.59 25.47 -0.70
C TRP A 134 -11.59 23.95 -0.82
N ILE A 135 -10.64 23.47 -1.60
CA ILE A 135 -10.46 22.04 -1.76
C ILE A 135 -9.80 21.56 -0.49
N LEU A 136 -10.53 20.76 0.28
CA LEU A 136 -9.91 19.89 1.26
C LEU A 136 -8.89 19.07 0.49
N ARG A 137 -7.61 19.41 0.64
CA ARG A 137 -6.58 18.41 0.38
C ARG A 137 -6.97 17.31 1.36
N PRO A 138 -7.36 16.11 0.90
CA PRO A 138 -7.60 15.03 1.83
C PRO A 138 -6.29 14.92 2.61
N ASN A 139 -6.32 15.46 3.84
CA ASN A 139 -5.29 15.20 4.80
C ASN A 139 -5.38 13.68 4.88
N GLN A 140 -4.35 12.99 4.41
CA GLN A 140 -4.22 11.55 4.53
C GLN A 140 -4.80 11.20 5.89
N SER A 141 -5.94 10.50 5.89
CA SER A 141 -6.68 10.19 7.11
C SER A 141 -5.67 9.78 8.18
N ARG A 142 -5.61 10.52 9.30
CA ARG A 142 -4.66 10.23 10.40
C ARG A 142 -5.05 8.98 11.19
N LEU A 143 -6.16 8.32 10.86
CA LEU A 143 -6.26 6.89 11.15
C LEU A 143 -5.19 6.21 10.30
N PRO A 144 -4.21 5.50 10.89
CA PRO A 144 -3.19 4.85 10.11
C PRO A 144 -3.88 3.96 9.08
N LYS A 145 -3.78 4.34 7.79
CA LYS A 145 -4.31 3.53 6.70
C LYS A 145 -3.67 2.16 6.84
N ARG A 146 -4.48 1.14 7.06
CA ARG A 146 -3.94 -0.20 7.13
C ARG A 146 -3.55 -0.59 5.72
N THR A 147 -2.27 -0.90 5.52
CA THR A 147 -1.71 -1.23 4.22
C THR A 147 -1.15 -2.64 4.28
N LEU A 148 -1.57 -3.45 3.32
CA LEU A 148 -1.10 -4.81 3.13
C LEU A 148 -0.29 -4.88 1.85
N PHE A 149 0.99 -5.16 1.98
CA PHE A 149 1.85 -5.51 0.86
C PHE A 149 1.96 -7.03 0.74
N VAL A 150 1.83 -7.54 -0.48
CA VAL A 150 2.04 -8.97 -0.77
C VAL A 150 3.07 -9.11 -1.88
N CYS A 151 4.12 -9.85 -1.59
CA CYS A 151 5.25 -10.04 -2.49
C CYS A 151 5.58 -11.52 -2.69
N ARG A 152 5.85 -11.92 -3.93
CA ARG A 152 6.38 -13.25 -4.26
C ARG A 152 7.86 -13.34 -3.87
N HIS A 153 8.28 -14.51 -3.38
CA HIS A 153 9.70 -14.80 -3.18
C HIS A 153 10.59 -14.54 -4.42
N GLY A 154 11.89 -14.38 -4.21
CA GLY A 154 12.90 -14.20 -5.27
C GLY A 154 13.21 -15.44 -6.09
N GLU A 155 14.08 -15.24 -7.08
CA GLU A 155 14.53 -16.29 -8.01
C GLU A 155 15.01 -17.55 -7.27
N ARG A 156 14.50 -18.71 -7.68
CA ARG A 156 14.74 -20.00 -7.03
C ARG A 156 15.86 -20.79 -7.69
N MET A 157 16.62 -21.49 -6.86
CA MET A 157 17.73 -22.37 -7.30
C MET A 157 17.28 -23.47 -8.28
N ASP A 158 16.16 -24.13 -7.97
CA ASP A 158 15.66 -25.28 -8.72
C ASP A 158 15.09 -24.91 -10.09
N VAL A 159 14.63 -23.66 -10.26
CA VAL A 159 14.16 -23.14 -11.55
C VAL A 159 15.35 -22.78 -12.44
N VAL A 160 16.37 -22.13 -11.91
CA VAL A 160 17.55 -21.69 -12.69
C VAL A 160 18.43 -22.86 -13.11
N PHE A 161 18.68 -23.80 -12.19
CA PHE A 161 19.62 -24.90 -12.40
C PHE A 161 18.92 -26.24 -12.73
N GLY A 162 17.59 -26.23 -12.80
CA GLY A 162 16.77 -27.37 -13.17
C GLY A 162 16.68 -28.46 -12.11
N LYS A 163 16.02 -29.58 -12.47
CA LYS A 163 15.72 -30.70 -11.57
C LYS A 163 16.94 -31.32 -10.89
N HIS A 164 18.12 -31.23 -11.50
CA HIS A 164 19.37 -31.81 -11.00
C HIS A 164 20.27 -30.80 -10.27
N TRP A 165 19.72 -29.66 -9.84
CA TRP A 165 20.50 -28.62 -9.18
C TRP A 165 21.24 -29.11 -7.93
N ILE A 166 20.64 -30.04 -7.16
CA ILE A 166 21.26 -30.63 -5.97
C ILE A 166 22.59 -31.30 -6.32
N THR A 167 22.62 -32.12 -7.37
CA THR A 167 23.85 -32.83 -7.78
C THR A 167 24.90 -31.89 -8.37
N GLN A 168 24.51 -30.68 -8.78
CA GLN A 168 25.45 -29.66 -9.25
C GLN A 168 26.14 -28.93 -8.09
N CYS A 169 25.57 -28.94 -6.87
CA CYS A 169 26.06 -28.13 -5.75
C CYS A 169 26.28 -28.88 -4.44
N PHE A 170 26.16 -30.21 -4.43
CA PHE A 170 26.53 -31.07 -3.31
C PHE A 170 27.49 -32.16 -3.77
N ASP A 171 28.61 -32.33 -3.05
CA ASP A 171 29.58 -33.38 -3.32
C ASP A 171 29.09 -34.76 -2.85
N ALA A 172 29.86 -35.82 -3.13
CA ALA A 172 29.53 -37.19 -2.73
C ALA A 172 29.43 -37.39 -1.21
N LYS A 173 29.95 -36.45 -0.39
CA LYS A 173 29.84 -36.44 1.07
C LYS A 173 28.68 -35.58 1.57
N GLY A 174 27.87 -35.03 0.66
CA GLY A 174 26.75 -34.14 0.99
C GLY A 174 27.18 -32.74 1.43
N ARG A 175 28.43 -32.34 1.14
CA ARG A 175 28.91 -30.98 1.45
C ARG A 175 28.56 -30.04 0.31
N TYR A 176 28.08 -28.85 0.66
CA TYR A 176 27.75 -27.82 -0.31
C TYR A 176 29.00 -27.29 -1.00
N VAL A 177 28.97 -27.26 -2.33
CA VAL A 177 30.03 -26.71 -3.19
C VAL A 177 29.37 -25.80 -4.24
N ARG A 178 29.70 -24.51 -4.18
CA ARG A 178 29.20 -23.52 -5.14
C ARG A 178 29.84 -23.76 -6.51
N SER A 179 29.05 -24.16 -7.51
CA SER A 179 29.51 -24.43 -8.89
C SER A 179 29.12 -23.36 -9.90
N ASN A 180 28.27 -22.41 -9.51
CA ASN A 180 27.91 -21.24 -10.33
C ASN A 180 27.81 -19.98 -9.45
N LEU A 181 28.17 -18.81 -9.99
CA LEU A 181 28.13 -17.56 -9.23
C LEU A 181 26.72 -17.13 -8.83
N ASN A 182 25.67 -17.61 -9.50
CA ASN A 182 24.30 -17.37 -9.06
C ASN A 182 23.87 -18.30 -7.90
N MET A 183 24.67 -19.29 -7.52
CA MET A 183 24.43 -20.07 -6.30
C MET A 183 24.97 -19.31 -5.06
N PRO A 184 24.30 -19.40 -3.90
CA PRO A 184 24.74 -18.70 -2.68
C PRO A 184 26.11 -19.18 -2.20
N LEU A 185 26.74 -18.41 -1.32
CA LEU A 185 28.04 -18.79 -0.76
C LEU A 185 27.95 -19.96 0.23
N SER A 186 26.82 -20.09 0.91
CA SER A 186 26.56 -21.17 1.85
C SER A 186 25.06 -21.45 1.93
N LEU A 187 24.72 -22.61 2.46
CA LEU A 187 23.35 -23.03 2.74
C LEU A 187 23.24 -23.44 4.22
N PRO A 188 22.09 -23.16 4.88
CA PRO A 188 21.85 -23.62 6.25
C PRO A 188 22.03 -25.14 6.41
N ALA A 189 22.46 -25.58 7.59
CA ALA A 189 22.38 -27.01 7.89
C ALA A 189 20.91 -27.43 8.01
N ARG A 190 20.58 -28.66 7.57
CA ARG A 190 19.24 -29.24 7.70
C ARG A 190 19.30 -30.58 8.40
N ILE A 191 18.26 -30.89 9.18
CA ILE A 191 18.16 -32.11 9.99
C ILE A 191 18.18 -33.36 9.11
N GLY A 192 17.44 -33.38 7.99
CA GLY A 192 17.47 -34.46 7.00
C GLY A 192 18.61 -34.35 5.98
N GLY A 193 19.57 -33.44 6.21
CA GLY A 193 20.69 -33.18 5.32
C GLY A 193 20.29 -32.49 4.02
N TYR A 194 21.18 -32.57 3.03
CA TYR A 194 21.04 -31.80 1.78
C TYR A 194 19.83 -32.19 0.93
N ARG A 195 19.23 -33.37 1.13
CA ARG A 195 18.07 -33.83 0.36
C ARG A 195 16.78 -33.10 0.72
N ASP A 196 16.69 -32.52 1.92
CA ASP A 196 15.53 -31.72 2.31
C ASP A 196 15.34 -30.48 1.43
N TYR A 197 16.41 -30.02 0.76
CA TYR A 197 16.34 -28.94 -0.21
C TYR A 197 15.55 -29.26 -1.48
N ASP A 198 15.35 -30.54 -1.82
CA ASP A 198 14.62 -30.95 -3.03
C ASP A 198 13.18 -30.45 -3.04
N LYS A 199 12.54 -30.41 -1.86
CA LYS A 199 11.17 -29.89 -1.68
C LYS A 199 11.12 -28.46 -1.14
N ASP A 200 12.26 -27.87 -0.77
CA ASP A 200 12.34 -26.56 -0.12
C ASP A 200 13.64 -25.85 -0.48
N CYS A 201 13.77 -25.51 -1.77
CA CYS A 201 14.94 -24.90 -2.35
C CYS A 201 15.21 -23.48 -1.82
N PRO A 202 16.48 -23.03 -1.80
CA PRO A 202 16.85 -21.65 -1.48
C PRO A 202 16.59 -20.70 -2.66
N ILE A 203 16.67 -19.39 -2.41
CA ILE A 203 16.85 -18.40 -3.49
C ILE A 203 18.29 -18.37 -3.99
N THR A 204 18.46 -17.85 -5.20
CA THR A 204 19.77 -17.58 -5.82
C THR A 204 20.42 -16.30 -5.29
N VAL A 205 21.63 -15.99 -5.74
CA VAL A 205 22.27 -14.69 -5.50
C VAL A 205 21.45 -13.59 -6.16
N PHE A 206 21.00 -13.77 -7.40
CA PHE A 206 20.10 -12.83 -8.07
C PHE A 206 18.76 -12.71 -7.34
N GLY A 207 18.20 -13.80 -6.82
CA GLY A 207 16.99 -13.76 -5.98
C GLY A 207 17.19 -12.93 -4.70
N SER A 208 18.38 -13.01 -4.10
CA SER A 208 18.74 -12.17 -2.96
C SER A 208 18.89 -10.70 -3.36
N THR A 209 19.50 -10.41 -4.51
CA THR A 209 19.61 -9.05 -5.05
C THR A 209 18.25 -8.45 -5.39
N GLN A 210 17.37 -9.19 -6.06
CA GLN A 210 15.99 -8.77 -6.35
C GLN A 210 15.27 -8.34 -5.06
N ALA A 211 15.35 -9.18 -4.02
CA ALA A 211 14.74 -8.92 -2.72
C ALA A 211 15.34 -7.68 -2.04
N ARG A 212 16.66 -7.51 -2.10
CA ARG A 212 17.35 -6.34 -1.55
C ARG A 212 16.93 -5.05 -2.26
N LEU A 213 16.86 -5.04 -3.59
CA LEU A 213 16.41 -3.89 -4.38
C LEU A 213 14.99 -3.47 -4.03
N VAL A 214 14.07 -4.43 -3.82
CA VAL A 214 12.71 -4.13 -3.34
C VAL A 214 12.74 -3.47 -1.96
N GLY A 215 13.60 -3.94 -1.06
CA GLY A 215 13.78 -3.31 0.25
C GLY A 215 14.35 -1.90 0.18
N GLU A 216 15.35 -1.67 -0.69
CA GLU A 216 15.95 -0.36 -0.95
C GLU A 216 14.91 0.62 -1.54
N ALA A 217 14.10 0.16 -2.51
CA ALA A 217 13.02 0.97 -3.08
C ALA A 217 11.94 1.35 -2.04
N LEU A 218 11.60 0.45 -1.12
CA LEU A 218 10.68 0.76 -0.01
C LEU A 218 11.27 1.78 0.96
N LEU A 219 12.59 1.72 1.19
CA LEU A 219 13.30 2.70 2.03
C LEU A 219 13.32 4.08 1.36
N GLU A 220 13.64 4.13 0.07
CA GLU A 220 13.68 5.35 -0.76
C GLU A 220 12.31 6.02 -0.88
N SER A 221 11.23 5.24 -0.93
CA SER A 221 9.86 5.77 -0.93
C SER A 221 9.34 6.14 0.45
N HIS A 222 10.18 6.07 1.49
CA HIS A 222 9.83 6.33 2.88
C HIS A 222 8.66 5.46 3.38
N THR A 223 8.50 4.26 2.81
CA THR A 223 7.44 3.33 3.18
C THR A 223 7.75 2.68 4.53
N VAL A 224 6.87 2.89 5.51
CA VAL A 224 6.99 2.24 6.82
C VAL A 224 6.40 0.83 6.76
N VAL A 225 7.20 -0.19 7.07
CA VAL A 225 6.74 -1.57 7.29
C VAL A 225 6.84 -1.92 8.77
N ASP A 226 5.71 -2.20 9.42
CA ASP A 226 5.63 -2.51 10.86
C ASP A 226 5.84 -4.00 11.14
N PHE A 227 5.18 -4.84 10.36
CA PHE A 227 5.23 -6.29 10.51
C PHE A 227 5.58 -6.99 9.21
N VAL A 228 6.42 -8.02 9.31
CA VAL A 228 6.78 -8.88 8.19
C VAL A 228 6.37 -10.30 8.49
N TYR A 229 5.52 -10.86 7.65
CA TYR A 229 5.13 -12.27 7.67
C TYR A 229 5.69 -12.98 6.45
N CYS A 230 6.06 -14.23 6.60
CA CYS A 230 6.45 -15.04 5.45
C CYS A 230 5.93 -16.47 5.54
N SER A 231 5.80 -17.09 4.37
CA SER A 231 5.64 -18.55 4.26
C SER A 231 6.84 -19.28 4.87
N PRO A 232 6.67 -20.51 5.38
CA PRO A 232 7.75 -21.31 5.97
C PRO A 232 8.77 -21.82 4.94
N SER A 233 8.50 -21.69 3.64
CA SER A 233 9.47 -22.06 2.61
C SER A 233 10.74 -21.24 2.73
N LEU A 234 11.89 -21.89 2.63
CA LEU A 234 13.20 -21.23 2.78
C LEU A 234 13.35 -20.04 1.84
N ARG A 235 12.90 -20.19 0.59
CA ARG A 235 12.90 -19.09 -0.39
C ARG A 235 12.13 -17.85 0.05
N CYS A 236 11.01 -18.01 0.77
CA CYS A 236 10.21 -16.90 1.28
C CYS A 236 10.90 -16.23 2.47
N VAL A 237 11.44 -17.03 3.39
CA VAL A 237 12.21 -16.55 4.55
C VAL A 237 13.44 -15.76 4.10
N GLN A 238 14.23 -16.30 3.15
CA GLN A 238 15.42 -15.63 2.62
C GLN A 238 15.06 -14.35 1.85
N THR A 239 13.94 -14.34 1.13
CA THR A 239 13.45 -13.13 0.45
C THR A 239 13.09 -12.06 1.48
N ALA A 240 12.32 -12.40 2.51
CA ALA A 240 11.93 -11.47 3.58
C ALA A 240 13.15 -10.89 4.29
N TYR A 241 14.15 -11.73 4.59
CA TYR A 241 15.39 -11.30 5.21
C TYR A 241 16.20 -10.32 4.33
N ASN A 242 16.29 -10.55 3.02
CA ASN A 242 16.99 -9.64 2.12
C ASN A 242 16.21 -8.33 1.87
N ILE A 243 14.87 -8.36 1.85
CA ILE A 243 14.05 -7.13 1.85
C ILE A 243 14.33 -6.31 3.11
N LEU A 244 14.39 -6.94 4.30
CA LEU A 244 14.71 -6.25 5.55
C LEU A 244 16.12 -5.64 5.55
N LYS A 245 17.09 -6.27 4.89
CA LYS A 245 18.42 -5.68 4.68
C LYS A 245 18.35 -4.43 3.81
N GLY A 246 17.62 -4.47 2.69
CA GLY A 246 17.41 -3.31 1.84
C GLY A 246 16.72 -2.15 2.57
N LEU A 247 15.76 -2.49 3.43
CA LEU A 247 15.06 -1.55 4.33
C LEU A 247 15.92 -1.03 5.50
N GLN A 248 17.14 -1.54 5.70
CA GLN A 248 17.99 -1.25 6.87
C GLN A 248 17.28 -1.54 8.21
N LYS A 249 16.42 -2.56 8.21
CA LYS A 249 15.63 -3.05 9.35
C LYS A 249 16.07 -4.45 9.81
N ASP A 250 17.13 -5.01 9.25
CA ASP A 250 17.71 -6.24 9.76
C ASP A 250 18.16 -6.07 11.22
N GLY A 251 17.89 -7.08 12.05
CA GLY A 251 18.08 -7.02 13.51
C GLY A 251 17.06 -6.17 14.27
N LYS A 252 16.35 -5.24 13.62
CA LYS A 252 15.33 -4.38 14.24
C LYS A 252 13.92 -4.95 14.13
N THR A 253 13.60 -5.50 12.96
CA THR A 253 12.30 -6.13 12.70
C THR A 253 12.48 -7.64 12.59
N LYS A 254 11.61 -8.40 13.26
CA LYS A 254 11.64 -9.87 13.22
C LYS A 254 10.60 -10.41 12.24
N ILE A 255 10.98 -11.42 11.48
CA ILE A 255 10.13 -12.10 10.49
C ILE A 255 9.25 -13.13 11.19
N ARG A 256 7.93 -13.02 11.04
CA ARG A 256 6.95 -13.97 11.57
C ARG A 256 6.68 -15.07 10.54
N VAL A 257 7.10 -16.29 10.85
CA VAL A 257 6.90 -17.44 9.96
C VAL A 257 5.49 -18.01 10.16
N GLU A 258 4.64 -17.88 9.14
CA GLU A 258 3.24 -18.32 9.15
C GLU A 258 3.01 -19.44 8.13
N PRO A 259 2.87 -20.71 8.58
CA PRO A 259 2.55 -21.84 7.70
C PRO A 259 1.24 -21.67 6.93
N GLY A 260 0.26 -20.92 7.47
CA GLY A 260 -0.95 -20.53 6.75
C GLY A 260 -0.72 -19.77 5.44
N LEU A 261 0.48 -19.22 5.22
CA LEU A 261 0.87 -18.53 3.98
C LEU A 261 1.57 -19.45 2.96
N PHE A 262 1.78 -20.73 3.28
CA PHE A 262 2.36 -21.68 2.34
C PHE A 262 1.47 -21.83 1.09
N GLU A 263 2.06 -22.13 -0.07
CA GLU A 263 1.34 -22.28 -1.33
C GLU A 263 0.34 -23.45 -1.29
N TRP A 264 -0.50 -23.54 -2.32
CA TRP A 264 -1.47 -24.61 -2.43
C TRP A 264 -0.78 -25.98 -2.40
N THR A 265 -1.04 -26.78 -1.36
CA THR A 265 -0.24 -27.99 -1.11
C THR A 265 -0.41 -29.07 -2.18
N LYS A 266 -1.41 -28.94 -3.07
CA LYS A 266 -1.55 -29.75 -4.30
C LYS A 266 -0.34 -29.62 -5.25
N TRP A 267 0.42 -28.54 -5.16
CA TRP A 267 1.64 -28.35 -5.96
C TRP A 267 2.88 -29.00 -5.34
N VAL A 268 2.79 -29.48 -4.10
CA VAL A 268 3.88 -30.23 -3.47
C VAL A 268 3.91 -31.64 -4.03
N SER A 269 5.09 -32.07 -4.47
CA SER A 269 5.29 -33.43 -4.98
C SER A 269 5.37 -34.47 -3.86
N GLY A 270 4.75 -35.63 -4.09
CA GLY A 270 4.79 -36.78 -3.18
C GLY A 270 3.73 -36.74 -2.08
N THR A 271 3.96 -37.52 -1.02
CA THR A 271 2.97 -37.79 0.05
C THR A 271 3.25 -37.04 1.35
N SER A 272 4.19 -36.10 1.34
CA SER A 272 4.61 -35.32 2.50
C SER A 272 4.89 -33.87 2.15
N LEU A 273 4.58 -32.97 3.09
CA LEU A 273 4.98 -31.56 3.04
C LEU A 273 6.51 -31.43 3.10
N PRO A 274 7.09 -30.32 2.63
CA PRO A 274 8.51 -30.06 2.77
C PRO A 274 8.93 -30.02 4.24
N ALA A 275 10.14 -30.51 4.54
CA ALA A 275 10.70 -30.51 5.88
C ALA A 275 11.27 -29.11 6.23
N TRP A 276 10.41 -28.11 6.42
CA TRP A 276 10.82 -26.72 6.65
C TRP A 276 11.76 -26.56 7.85
N ILE A 277 12.68 -25.60 7.75
CA ILE A 277 13.62 -25.27 8.83
C ILE A 277 12.84 -24.58 9.97
N PRO A 278 12.93 -25.07 11.23
CA PRO A 278 12.28 -24.44 12.36
C PRO A 278 12.75 -22.99 12.60
N PRO A 279 11.92 -22.09 13.14
CA PRO A 279 12.34 -20.72 13.47
C PRO A 279 13.56 -20.64 14.38
N ALA A 280 13.74 -21.58 15.32
CA ALA A 280 14.93 -21.62 16.18
C ALA A 280 16.22 -21.83 15.37
N ASP A 281 16.19 -22.73 14.40
CA ASP A 281 17.35 -23.05 13.55
C ASP A 281 17.63 -21.94 12.53
N LEU A 282 16.57 -21.28 12.03
CA LEU A 282 16.69 -20.07 11.20
C LEU A 282 17.36 -18.93 11.98
N ALA A 283 16.97 -18.72 13.23
CA ALA A 283 17.60 -17.72 14.11
C ALA A 283 19.07 -18.06 14.39
N ALA A 284 19.40 -19.33 14.63
CA ALA A 284 20.78 -19.80 14.78
C ALA A 284 21.63 -19.60 13.52
N ALA A 285 21.00 -19.56 12.34
CA ALA A 285 21.63 -19.22 11.06
C ALA A 285 21.70 -17.69 10.79
N ASN A 286 21.51 -16.85 11.82
CA ASN A 286 21.53 -15.38 11.74
C ASN A 286 20.43 -14.77 10.85
N ILE A 287 19.32 -15.49 10.64
CA ILE A 287 18.13 -14.94 10.00
C ILE A 287 17.22 -14.37 11.09
N CYS A 288 16.86 -13.09 11.00
CA CYS A 288 16.10 -12.36 12.02
C CYS A 288 14.62 -12.79 12.07
N VAL A 289 14.34 -14.01 12.49
CA VAL A 289 12.97 -14.53 12.68
C VAL A 289 12.47 -14.32 14.11
N ASP A 290 11.15 -14.20 14.27
CA ASP A 290 10.49 -14.11 15.56
C ASP A 290 10.23 -15.52 16.11
N THR A 291 11.10 -15.99 17.00
CA THR A 291 10.96 -17.30 17.66
C THR A 291 9.83 -17.34 18.70
N THR A 292 9.26 -16.19 19.06
CA THR A 292 8.14 -16.09 20.01
C THR A 292 6.77 -16.04 19.32
N TYR A 293 6.76 -15.85 18.00
CA TYR A 293 5.55 -15.83 17.21
C TYR A 293 4.84 -17.18 17.24
N ARG A 294 3.54 -17.15 17.57
CA ARG A 294 2.66 -18.31 17.50
C ARG A 294 1.86 -18.24 16.19
N PRO A 295 2.10 -19.14 15.22
CA PRO A 295 1.36 -19.12 13.97
C PRO A 295 -0.13 -19.38 14.18
N HIS A 296 -0.95 -18.67 13.41
CA HIS A 296 -2.41 -18.84 13.42
C HIS A 296 -2.77 -20.22 12.86
N ILE A 297 -2.06 -20.65 11.82
CA ILE A 297 -2.22 -21.95 11.19
C ILE A 297 -0.89 -22.69 11.33
N PRO A 298 -0.72 -23.54 12.36
CA PRO A 298 0.49 -24.32 12.52
C PRO A 298 0.63 -25.37 11.41
N ILE A 299 1.85 -25.86 11.20
CA ILE A 299 2.18 -26.90 10.19
C ILE A 299 1.26 -28.12 10.30
N SER A 300 0.90 -28.53 11.52
CA SER A 300 0.03 -29.69 11.77
C SER A 300 -1.38 -29.54 11.21
N LYS A 301 -1.83 -28.33 10.87
CA LYS A 301 -3.13 -28.06 10.23
C LYS A 301 -3.06 -28.01 8.70
N LEU A 302 -1.88 -28.10 8.11
CA LEU A 302 -1.73 -28.16 6.65
C LEU A 302 -1.92 -29.59 6.17
N ALA A 303 -2.92 -29.82 5.32
CA ALA A 303 -3.13 -31.10 4.67
C ALA A 303 -2.18 -31.26 3.47
N VAL A 304 -1.68 -32.47 3.25
CA VAL A 304 -0.99 -32.82 2.00
C VAL A 304 -2.02 -32.85 0.87
N SER A 305 -1.71 -32.23 -0.27
CA SER A 305 -2.57 -32.22 -1.45
C SER A 305 -4.01 -31.72 -1.17
N GLU A 306 -4.12 -30.61 -0.45
CA GLU A 306 -5.39 -29.99 -0.07
C GLU A 306 -6.24 -29.58 -1.30
N SER A 307 -7.56 -29.44 -1.14
CA SER A 307 -8.41 -28.90 -2.21
C SER A 307 -8.17 -27.41 -2.42
N TYR A 308 -8.60 -26.87 -3.56
CA TYR A 308 -8.47 -25.44 -3.83
C TYR A 308 -9.28 -24.60 -2.82
N GLU A 309 -10.48 -25.08 -2.47
CA GLU A 309 -11.38 -24.46 -1.50
C GLU A 309 -10.75 -24.44 -0.11
N THR A 310 -10.08 -25.53 0.27
CA THR A 310 -9.34 -25.62 1.54
C THR A 310 -8.19 -24.62 1.57
N TYR A 311 -7.42 -24.50 0.47
CA TYR A 311 -6.35 -23.52 0.32
C TYR A 311 -6.84 -22.08 0.46
N ILE A 312 -7.93 -21.72 -0.20
CA ILE A 312 -8.50 -20.36 -0.11
C ILE A 312 -9.04 -20.11 1.30
N SER A 313 -9.82 -21.05 1.85
CA SER A 313 -10.42 -20.91 3.18
C SER A 313 -9.38 -20.70 4.28
N ARG A 314 -8.24 -21.41 4.24
CA ARG A 314 -7.18 -21.20 5.23
C ARG A 314 -6.50 -19.85 5.12
N ILE A 315 -6.37 -19.29 3.92
CA ILE A 315 -5.83 -17.94 3.75
C ILE A 315 -6.83 -16.91 4.27
N SER A 316 -8.14 -17.11 4.04
CA SER A 316 -9.20 -16.22 4.56
C SER A 316 -9.24 -16.16 6.10
N MET A 317 -8.90 -17.26 6.77
CA MET A 317 -8.84 -17.31 8.24
C MET A 317 -7.65 -16.53 8.83
N TRP A 318 -6.65 -16.20 8.01
CA TRP A 318 -5.49 -15.46 8.45
C TRP A 318 -5.70 -13.96 8.20
N CYS A 319 -5.75 -13.18 9.29
CA CYS A 319 -5.87 -11.72 9.23
C CYS A 319 -4.62 -11.08 9.85
N PRO A 320 -3.86 -10.27 9.09
CA PRO A 320 -2.68 -9.62 9.63
C PRO A 320 -3.06 -8.52 10.64
N THR A 321 -2.40 -8.55 11.79
CA THR A 321 -2.48 -7.47 12.80
C THR A 321 -1.42 -6.41 12.48
N GLY A 322 -1.82 -5.12 12.51
CA GLY A 322 -0.91 -4.00 12.33
C GLY A 322 -1.41 -2.97 11.32
N ASN A 323 -0.70 -1.84 11.28
CA ASN A 323 -0.98 -0.76 10.34
C ASN A 323 -0.40 -1.12 8.98
N THR A 324 0.92 -1.27 8.86
CA THR A 324 1.53 -1.69 7.59
C THR A 324 2.18 -3.06 7.69
N VAL A 325 1.67 -4.00 6.91
CA VAL A 325 2.11 -5.40 6.92
C VAL A 325 2.67 -5.81 5.57
N LEU A 326 3.86 -6.41 5.57
CA LEU A 326 4.45 -7.05 4.41
C LEU A 326 4.34 -8.58 4.51
N ILE A 327 3.70 -9.20 3.52
CA ILE A 327 3.71 -10.64 3.30
C ILE A 327 4.74 -10.98 2.23
N VAL A 328 5.64 -11.90 2.56
CA VAL A 328 6.55 -12.51 1.59
C VAL A 328 6.24 -13.99 1.45
N ALA A 329 5.61 -14.37 0.34
CA ALA A 329 5.10 -15.72 0.15
C ALA A 329 5.26 -16.17 -1.31
N HIS A 330 4.18 -16.58 -1.96
CA HIS A 330 4.18 -17.22 -3.28
C HIS A 330 3.39 -16.40 -4.29
N ALA A 331 3.51 -16.72 -5.57
CA ALA A 331 2.70 -16.08 -6.62
C ALA A 331 1.19 -16.22 -6.32
N SER A 332 0.77 -17.37 -5.79
CA SER A 332 -0.60 -17.64 -5.36
C SER A 332 -1.09 -16.76 -4.21
N SER A 333 -0.18 -16.21 -3.42
CA SER A 333 -0.51 -15.40 -2.25
C SER A 333 -1.00 -14.02 -2.63
N LEU A 334 -0.55 -13.44 -3.75
CA LEU A 334 -0.99 -12.10 -4.18
C LEU A 334 -2.51 -12.11 -4.40
N GLU A 335 -3.01 -13.01 -5.25
CA GLU A 335 -4.45 -13.14 -5.50
C GLU A 335 -5.19 -13.66 -4.26
N ALA A 336 -4.70 -14.72 -3.62
CA ALA A 336 -5.44 -15.36 -2.53
C ALA A 336 -5.58 -14.48 -1.29
N CYS A 337 -4.55 -13.71 -0.90
CA CYS A 337 -4.63 -12.83 0.27
C CYS A 337 -5.44 -11.57 -0.06
N THR A 338 -5.17 -10.93 -1.20
CA THR A 338 -5.79 -9.63 -1.53
C THR A 338 -7.24 -9.77 -1.96
N ARG A 339 -7.62 -10.83 -2.65
CA ARG A 339 -9.03 -11.02 -3.06
C ARG A 339 -9.94 -11.24 -1.85
N GLN A 340 -9.44 -11.97 -0.85
CA GLN A 340 -10.18 -12.24 0.38
C GLN A 340 -10.34 -11.00 1.25
N ILE A 341 -9.27 -10.21 1.44
CA ILE A 341 -9.34 -9.00 2.27
C ILE A 341 -10.26 -7.94 1.65
N GLN A 342 -10.37 -7.89 0.32
CA GLN A 342 -11.31 -7.05 -0.42
C GLN A 342 -12.77 -7.56 -0.37
N GLY A 343 -13.06 -8.69 0.29
CA GLY A 343 -14.40 -9.28 0.34
C GLY A 343 -14.90 -9.86 -0.99
N LEU A 344 -13.99 -10.12 -1.95
CA LEU A 344 -14.34 -10.63 -3.27
C LEU A 344 -14.47 -12.15 -3.27
N THR A 345 -15.39 -12.67 -4.09
CA THR A 345 -15.59 -14.11 -4.26
C THR A 345 -14.37 -14.75 -4.92
N PRO A 346 -13.84 -15.89 -4.40
CA PRO A 346 -12.69 -16.57 -5.01
C PRO A 346 -12.93 -16.89 -6.49
N GLN A 347 -11.88 -16.78 -7.31
CA GLN A 347 -11.93 -17.29 -8.68
C GLN A 347 -12.08 -18.81 -8.69
N ASN A 348 -12.45 -19.40 -9.83
CA ASN A 348 -12.29 -20.85 -9.99
C ASN A 348 -10.80 -21.22 -10.09
N SER A 349 -10.48 -22.47 -9.79
CA SER A 349 -9.09 -22.94 -9.71
C SER A 349 -8.30 -22.84 -11.02
N LYS A 350 -8.97 -22.90 -12.19
CA LYS A 350 -8.29 -22.79 -13.49
C LYS A 350 -7.82 -21.36 -13.75
N ASP A 351 -8.71 -20.38 -13.56
CA ASP A 351 -8.40 -18.98 -13.77
C ASP A 351 -7.37 -18.48 -12.73
N PHE A 352 -7.51 -18.93 -11.49
CA PHE A 352 -6.52 -18.70 -10.44
C PHE A 352 -5.12 -19.13 -10.88
N VAL A 353 -4.96 -20.35 -11.42
CA VAL A 353 -3.66 -20.84 -11.90
C VAL A 353 -3.10 -19.99 -13.05
N GLN A 354 -3.96 -19.45 -13.93
CA GLN A 354 -3.50 -18.57 -15.02
C GLN A 354 -2.97 -17.24 -14.48
N VAL A 355 -3.58 -16.66 -13.44
CA VAL A 355 -3.07 -15.46 -12.76
C VAL A 355 -1.71 -15.75 -12.13
N VAL A 356 -1.62 -16.84 -11.37
CA VAL A 356 -0.39 -17.23 -10.65
C VAL A 356 0.82 -17.36 -11.58
N ARG A 357 0.63 -17.90 -12.79
CA ARG A 357 1.71 -18.09 -13.77
C ARG A 357 2.29 -16.79 -14.31
N LYS A 358 1.56 -15.68 -14.24
CA LYS A 358 1.97 -14.37 -14.78
C LYS A 358 2.77 -13.53 -13.80
N ILE A 359 2.73 -13.87 -12.51
CA ILE A 359 3.37 -13.08 -11.45
C ILE A 359 4.88 -13.37 -11.46
N PRO A 360 5.77 -12.38 -11.71
CA PRO A 360 7.21 -12.60 -11.72
C PRO A 360 7.77 -12.77 -10.30
N TYR A 361 9.06 -13.12 -10.17
CA TYR A 361 9.78 -13.01 -8.90
C TYR A 361 9.73 -11.58 -8.38
N LEU A 362 9.54 -11.42 -7.07
CA LEU A 362 9.30 -10.12 -6.43
C LEU A 362 8.10 -9.35 -6.99
N GLY A 363 7.21 -10.00 -7.74
CA GLY A 363 5.90 -9.43 -8.07
C GLY A 363 5.22 -8.95 -6.79
N PHE A 364 4.76 -7.70 -6.80
CA PHE A 364 4.39 -6.94 -5.61
C PHE A 364 3.04 -6.27 -5.83
N CYS A 365 2.12 -6.40 -4.89
CA CYS A 365 0.87 -5.65 -4.87
C CYS A 365 0.64 -5.01 -3.49
N ALA A 366 -0.19 -3.96 -3.47
CA ALA A 366 -0.59 -3.25 -2.28
C ALA A 366 -2.13 -3.24 -2.18
N CYS A 367 -2.65 -3.50 -0.98
CA CYS A 367 -4.04 -3.22 -0.63
C CYS A 367 -4.08 -2.20 0.49
N GLU A 368 -4.98 -1.23 0.41
CA GLU A 368 -5.23 -0.26 1.47
C GLU A 368 -6.67 -0.36 1.98
N GLU A 369 -6.83 -0.23 3.29
CA GLU A 369 -8.13 -0.03 3.94
C GLU A 369 -8.59 1.42 3.78
N MET A 370 -9.76 1.61 3.16
CA MET A 370 -10.34 2.92 2.95
C MET A 370 -10.96 3.43 4.25
N GLY A 371 -10.41 4.52 4.80
CA GLY A 371 -10.67 4.97 6.17
C GLY A 371 -12.14 5.23 6.54
N GLU A 372 -12.99 5.63 5.59
CA GLU A 372 -14.41 5.93 5.86
C GLU A 372 -15.31 4.68 5.79
N THR A 373 -14.92 3.66 5.04
CA THR A 373 -15.77 2.48 4.75
C THR A 373 -15.23 1.19 5.36
N GLY A 374 -13.95 1.16 5.76
CA GLY A 374 -13.26 -0.07 6.17
C GLY A 374 -13.06 -1.07 5.01
N VAL A 375 -13.40 -0.68 3.78
CA VAL A 375 -13.29 -1.55 2.60
C VAL A 375 -11.84 -1.55 2.13
N TRP A 376 -11.29 -2.74 1.92
CA TRP A 376 -9.97 -2.91 1.34
C TRP A 376 -10.03 -2.84 -0.17
N GLN A 377 -9.05 -2.20 -0.79
CA GLN A 377 -8.93 -2.11 -2.25
C GLN A 377 -7.47 -2.25 -2.68
N LEU A 378 -7.23 -2.88 -3.83
CA LEU A 378 -5.93 -2.84 -4.49
C LEU A 378 -5.60 -1.39 -4.91
N VAL A 379 -4.37 -0.97 -4.62
CA VAL A 379 -3.81 0.32 -5.02
C VAL A 379 -2.46 0.11 -5.69
N ASP A 380 -1.95 1.14 -6.35
CA ASP A 380 -0.59 1.11 -6.88
C ASP A 380 0.43 0.98 -5.73
N PRO A 381 1.38 0.03 -5.82
CA PRO A 381 2.47 -0.06 -4.84
C PRO A 381 3.31 1.22 -4.78
N PRO A 382 3.90 1.56 -3.62
CA PRO A 382 4.75 2.73 -3.45
C PRO A 382 6.14 2.58 -4.08
N ILE A 383 6.36 1.55 -4.89
CA ILE A 383 7.63 1.22 -5.53
C ILE A 383 7.41 0.82 -6.98
N LEU A 384 8.41 1.07 -7.82
CA LEU A 384 8.39 0.68 -9.22
C LEU A 384 8.54 -0.85 -9.39
N PRO A 385 8.01 -1.42 -10.49
CA PRO A 385 8.21 -2.84 -10.80
C PRO A 385 9.67 -3.15 -11.16
N LEU A 386 10.13 -4.36 -10.86
CA LEU A 386 11.46 -4.86 -11.23
C LEU A 386 11.37 -5.76 -12.47
N THR A 387 12.11 -5.44 -13.54
CA THR A 387 12.20 -6.25 -14.76
C THR A 387 13.65 -6.38 -15.21
N HIS A 388 14.08 -7.60 -15.54
CA HIS A 388 15.40 -7.85 -16.13
C HIS A 388 15.38 -9.11 -17.01
N GLY A 389 16.34 -9.21 -17.93
CA GLY A 389 16.52 -10.38 -18.79
C GLY A 389 17.30 -11.53 -18.12
N PRO A 390 17.35 -12.71 -18.76
CA PRO A 390 18.17 -13.82 -18.32
C PRO A 390 19.66 -13.61 -18.64
N ASN A 391 20.53 -14.33 -17.94
CA ASN A 391 21.95 -14.47 -18.31
C ASN A 391 22.27 -15.97 -18.45
N HIS A 392 22.63 -16.40 -19.66
CA HIS A 392 22.76 -17.82 -19.99
C HIS A 392 24.08 -18.43 -19.49
N SER A 393 24.05 -19.74 -19.20
CA SER A 393 25.28 -20.46 -18.88
C SER A 393 26.22 -20.47 -20.09
N PHE A 394 27.49 -20.15 -19.85
CA PHE A 394 28.51 -20.13 -20.88
C PHE A 394 29.58 -21.20 -20.58
N ASN A 395 29.69 -22.20 -21.45
CA ASN A 395 30.79 -23.16 -21.43
C ASN A 395 31.84 -22.75 -22.45
N TRP A 396 32.93 -22.13 -21.96
CA TRP A 396 33.98 -21.63 -22.83
C TRP A 396 34.69 -22.73 -23.63
N ARG A 397 34.75 -23.97 -23.12
CA ARG A 397 35.38 -25.08 -23.86
C ARG A 397 34.55 -25.43 -25.08
N GLU A 398 33.27 -25.71 -24.90
CA GLU A 398 32.36 -26.03 -26.01
C GLU A 398 32.24 -24.87 -27.02
N ALA A 399 32.29 -23.63 -26.54
CA ALA A 399 32.10 -22.46 -27.41
C ALA A 399 33.37 -22.04 -28.17
N LEU A 400 34.55 -22.20 -27.57
CA LEU A 400 35.81 -21.62 -28.09
C LEU A 400 36.86 -22.67 -28.46
N LEU A 401 36.84 -23.84 -27.82
CA LEU A 401 37.66 -24.98 -28.26
C LEU A 401 36.81 -25.77 -29.25
N GLN A 402 36.81 -25.32 -30.51
CA GLN A 402 36.41 -26.17 -31.62
C GLN A 402 37.47 -27.28 -31.72
N ASP A 403 37.07 -28.55 -31.56
CA ASP A 403 37.88 -29.67 -32.05
C ASP A 403 37.93 -29.65 -33.59
#